data_AF-A0A8C8TIH7-F1
#
_entry.id   AF-A0A8C8TIH7-F1
#
_cell.length_a   1.000
_cell.length_b   1.000
_cell.length_c   1.000
_cell.angle_alpha   90.00
_cell.angle_beta   90.00
_cell.angle_gamma   90.00
#
_symmetry.space_group_name_H-M   'P 1'
#
loop_
_entity.id
_entity.type
_entity.pdbx_description
1 polymer ?
#
loop_
_entity_poly.entity_id
_entity_poly.type
_entity_poly.pdbx_seq_one_letter_code
_entity_poly.pdbx_strand_id
1 'polypeptide(L)'
;VSQHLIRPLMGMSLALQCHGKELATLLRKKDLEIQAYQESGAVLSRSRLKTEPFEENSFLEQFMVEKLPEACTVGDGRPFAMNLQSVYVAVTRQQIQAGQKRRGSGETQTSCSTSPQRTDSQLLNQPEQPASSTPALSEPEQEPTGASGPTQRPQLAKSKRKKPRGLFS
;
A
#
# COMPACT_ATOMS: atom_id res chain seq x y z
N VAL A 1 -33.49 7.13 -12.86
CA VAL A 1 -32.60 7.83 -11.89
C VAL A 1 -31.68 6.88 -11.12
N SER A 2 -32.17 5.79 -10.50
CA SER A 2 -31.33 4.91 -9.65
C SER A 2 -30.12 4.27 -10.36
N GLN A 3 -30.30 3.74 -11.58
CA GLN A 3 -29.27 2.99 -12.30
C GLN A 3 -28.12 3.86 -12.83
N HIS A 4 -28.38 5.09 -13.24
CA HIS A 4 -27.41 5.95 -13.91
C HIS A 4 -26.87 7.07 -13.04
N LEU A 5 -27.45 7.31 -11.86
CA LEU A 5 -27.00 8.38 -10.96
C LEU A 5 -26.76 7.86 -9.56
N ILE A 6 -27.82 7.41 -8.87
CA ILE A 6 -27.72 7.08 -7.44
C ILE A 6 -26.72 5.95 -7.18
N ARG A 7 -26.87 4.80 -7.87
CA ARG A 7 -25.98 3.64 -7.65
C ARG A 7 -24.54 3.92 -8.10
N PRO A 8 -24.28 4.52 -9.27
CA PRO A 8 -22.91 4.88 -9.65
C PRO A 8 -22.27 5.89 -8.69
N LEU A 9 -22.95 6.97 -8.34
CA LEU A 9 -22.40 8.01 -7.47
C LEU A 9 -22.09 7.47 -6.07
N MET A 10 -22.97 6.64 -5.49
CA MET A 10 -22.70 5.98 -4.22
C MET A 10 -21.48 5.05 -4.31
N GLY A 11 -21.35 4.29 -5.42
CA GLY A 11 -20.17 3.47 -5.67
C GLY A 11 -18.88 4.28 -5.82
N MET A 12 -18.96 5.46 -6.45
CA MET A 12 -17.83 6.39 -6.56
C MET A 12 -17.42 6.94 -5.19
N SER A 13 -18.38 7.36 -4.36
CA SER A 13 -18.09 7.83 -3.00
C SER A 13 -17.34 6.78 -2.17
N LEU A 14 -17.77 5.52 -2.24
CA LEU A 14 -17.09 4.41 -1.57
C LEU A 14 -15.68 4.19 -2.13
N ALA A 15 -15.50 4.20 -3.45
CA ALA A 15 -14.19 4.02 -4.08
C ALA A 15 -13.21 5.14 -3.71
N LEU A 16 -13.67 6.40 -3.73
CA LEU A 16 -12.87 7.56 -3.35
C LEU A 16 -12.52 7.55 -1.86
N GLN A 17 -13.44 7.11 -1.00
CA GLN A 17 -13.16 6.93 0.42
C GLN A 17 -12.08 5.87 0.66
N CYS A 18 -12.14 4.73 -0.03
CA CYS A 18 -11.09 3.72 0.03
C CYS A 18 -9.74 4.28 -0.44
N HIS A 19 -9.74 5.03 -1.54
CA HIS A 19 -8.53 5.67 -2.04
C HIS A 19 -7.92 6.65 -1.02
N GLY A 20 -8.75 7.46 -0.33
CA GLY A 20 -8.29 8.33 0.75
C GLY A 20 -7.59 7.56 1.88
N LYS A 21 -8.12 6.41 2.28
CA LYS A 21 -7.51 5.54 3.31
C LYS A 21 -6.19 4.92 2.86
N GLU A 22 -6.11 4.51 1.58
CA GLU A 22 -4.88 3.99 0.99
C GLU A 22 -3.78 5.05 0.96
N LEU A 23 -4.13 6.29 0.56
CA LEU A 23 -3.21 7.42 0.57
C LEU A 23 -2.75 7.77 1.98
N ALA A 24 -3.65 7.81 2.97
CA ALA A 24 -3.30 8.01 4.38
C ALA A 24 -2.30 6.96 4.87
N THR A 25 -2.50 5.70 4.48
CA THR A 25 -1.57 4.60 4.81
C THR A 25 -0.20 4.80 4.16
N LEU A 26 -0.16 5.24 2.89
CA LEU A 26 1.08 5.55 2.18
C LEU A 26 1.83 6.72 2.83
N LEU A 27 1.13 7.77 3.27
CA LEU A 27 1.73 8.91 3.95
C LEU A 27 2.39 8.49 5.27
N ARG A 28 1.70 7.69 6.10
CA ARG A 28 2.31 7.15 7.34
C ARG A 28 3.55 6.30 7.07
N LYS A 29 3.54 5.50 5.98
CA LYS A 29 4.73 4.74 5.58
C LYS A 29 5.89 5.66 5.19
N LYS A 30 5.60 6.80 4.55
CA LYS A 30 6.62 7.81 4.21
C LYS A 30 7.14 8.54 5.44
N ASP A 31 6.31 8.81 6.42
CA ASP A 31 6.76 9.40 7.70
C ASP A 31 7.71 8.46 8.45
N LEU A 32 7.42 7.15 8.48
CA LEU A 32 8.33 6.15 9.06
C LEU A 32 9.67 6.09 8.31
N GLU A 33 9.64 6.17 6.98
CA GLU A 33 10.87 6.23 6.16
C GLU A 33 11.70 7.48 6.48
N ILE A 34 11.05 8.64 6.57
CA ILE A 34 11.69 9.91 6.94
C ILE A 34 12.29 9.85 8.35
N GLN A 35 11.56 9.26 9.30
CA GLN A 35 12.03 9.07 10.67
C GLN A 35 13.26 8.16 10.70
N ALA A 36 13.26 7.04 9.98
CA ALA A 36 14.41 6.13 9.90
C ALA A 36 15.67 6.81 9.34
N TYR A 37 15.52 7.71 8.36
CA TYR A 37 16.63 8.53 7.87
C TYR A 37 17.18 9.46 8.97
N GLN A 38 16.31 10.10 9.75
CA GLN A 38 16.73 10.98 10.84
C GLN A 38 17.42 10.21 11.96
N GLU A 39 16.90 9.04 12.34
CA GLU A 39 17.50 8.14 13.34
C GLU A 39 18.88 7.62 12.90
N SER A 40 19.09 7.48 11.59
CA SER A 40 20.39 7.13 11.00
C SER A 40 21.36 8.32 10.91
N GLY A 41 20.98 9.50 11.40
CA GLY A 41 21.79 10.72 11.39
C GLY A 41 21.75 11.51 10.08
N ALA A 42 20.85 11.19 9.15
CA ALA A 42 20.69 11.98 7.94
C ALA A 42 20.07 13.36 8.25
N VAL A 43 20.63 14.41 7.66
CA VAL A 43 20.16 15.79 7.83
C VAL A 43 19.70 16.36 6.48
N LEU A 44 18.58 17.07 6.49
CA LEU A 44 18.07 17.76 5.31
C LEU A 44 19.02 18.90 4.89
N SER A 45 19.46 18.88 3.64
CA SER A 45 20.25 19.98 3.07
C SER A 45 19.44 21.28 2.89
N ARG A 46 18.11 21.16 2.77
CA ARG A 46 17.17 22.29 2.61
C ARG A 46 16.07 22.16 3.65
N SER A 47 16.13 22.96 4.71
CA SER A 47 15.17 22.92 5.83
C SER A 47 13.71 23.12 5.41
N ARG A 48 13.44 23.95 4.38
CA ARG A 48 12.08 24.19 3.85
C ARG A 48 11.38 22.96 3.26
N LEU A 49 12.11 21.86 3.03
CA LEU A 49 11.54 20.60 2.53
C LEU A 49 11.04 19.71 3.67
N LYS A 50 11.31 20.07 4.93
CA LYS A 50 10.76 19.36 6.08
C LYS A 50 9.24 19.46 6.06
N THR A 51 8.58 18.32 6.16
CA THR A 51 7.13 18.22 6.35
C THR A 51 6.84 17.85 7.80
N GLU A 52 5.69 18.26 8.30
CA GLU A 52 5.16 17.73 9.56
C GLU A 52 4.61 16.31 9.33
N PRO A 53 4.66 15.41 10.34
CA PRO A 53 4.10 14.08 10.24
C PRO A 53 2.60 14.12 9.88
N PHE A 54 2.17 13.22 9.01
CA PHE A 54 0.78 13.17 8.58
C PHE A 54 -0.13 12.61 9.68
N GLU A 55 -1.15 13.38 10.05
CA GLU A 55 -2.20 12.97 10.99
C GLU A 55 -3.58 13.10 10.32
N GLU A 56 -4.33 12.00 10.27
CA GLU A 56 -5.54 11.88 9.44
C GLU A 56 -6.71 12.71 10.00
N ASN A 57 -6.88 12.76 11.32
CA ASN A 57 -8.01 13.45 11.93
C ASN A 57 -7.91 14.97 11.78
N SER A 58 -6.72 15.52 12.04
CA SER A 58 -6.36 16.92 11.84
C SER A 58 -6.51 17.32 10.38
N PHE A 59 -6.04 16.49 9.44
CA PHE A 59 -6.26 16.74 8.02
C PHE A 59 -7.75 16.78 7.67
N LEU A 60 -8.55 15.83 8.16
CA LEU A 60 -10.00 15.81 7.89
C LEU A 60 -10.73 16.99 8.52
N GLU A 61 -10.40 17.35 9.75
CA GLU A 61 -10.96 18.51 10.44
C GLU A 61 -10.66 19.81 9.66
N GLN A 62 -9.40 20.02 9.29
CA GLN A 62 -8.99 21.17 8.47
C GLN A 62 -9.68 21.15 7.10
N PHE A 63 -9.77 19.99 6.45
CA PHE A 63 -10.44 19.85 5.15
C PHE A 63 -11.93 20.22 5.26
N MET A 64 -12.63 19.77 6.31
CA MET A 64 -14.04 20.07 6.53
C MET A 64 -14.32 21.56 6.68
N VAL A 65 -13.41 22.30 7.33
CA VAL A 65 -13.57 23.74 7.54
C VAL A 65 -13.13 24.56 6.33
N GLU A 66 -11.96 24.26 5.76
CA GLU A 66 -11.32 25.13 4.77
C GLU A 66 -11.64 24.78 3.32
N LYS A 67 -11.80 23.48 3.02
CA LYS A 67 -11.84 22.98 1.63
C LYS A 67 -13.20 22.45 1.21
N LEU A 68 -13.96 21.89 2.15
CA LEU A 68 -15.26 21.28 1.87
C LEU A 68 -16.27 22.23 1.19
N PRO A 69 -16.41 23.52 1.58
CA PRO A 69 -17.36 24.42 0.92
C PRO A 69 -17.11 24.57 -0.59
N GLU A 70 -15.84 24.69 -0.98
CA GLU A 70 -15.45 24.79 -2.39
C GLU A 70 -15.53 23.42 -3.08
N ALA A 71 -15.04 22.36 -2.43
CA ALA A 71 -14.97 21.02 -3.00
C ALA A 71 -16.35 20.40 -3.29
N CYS A 72 -17.39 20.75 -2.52
CA CYS A 72 -18.75 20.26 -2.70
C CYS A 72 -19.62 21.14 -3.61
N THR A 73 -19.07 22.20 -4.20
CA THR A 73 -19.83 23.06 -5.11
C THR A 73 -20.09 22.34 -6.43
N VAL A 74 -21.33 21.91 -6.66
CA VAL A 74 -21.72 21.16 -7.88
C VAL A 74 -21.83 22.08 -9.10
N GLY A 75 -22.22 23.34 -8.91
CA GLY A 75 -22.40 24.31 -9.99
C GLY A 75 -23.32 23.77 -11.09
N ASP A 76 -22.85 23.82 -12.34
CA ASP A 76 -23.52 23.29 -13.53
C ASP A 76 -23.09 21.87 -13.91
N GLY A 77 -22.35 21.18 -13.03
CA GLY A 77 -21.89 19.80 -13.27
C GLY A 77 -20.68 19.67 -14.19
N ARG A 78 -20.11 20.76 -14.73
CA ARG A 78 -18.83 20.71 -15.48
C ARG A 78 -17.69 20.05 -14.68
N PRO A 79 -17.50 20.34 -13.37
CA PRO A 79 -16.43 19.70 -12.59
C PRO A 79 -16.57 18.18 -12.55
N PHE A 80 -17.80 17.66 -12.48
CA PHE A 80 -18.05 16.23 -12.54
C PHE A 80 -17.62 15.65 -13.90
N ALA A 81 -18.05 16.28 -15.00
CA ALA A 81 -17.72 15.81 -16.35
C ALA A 81 -16.22 15.85 -16.66
N MET A 82 -15.49 16.83 -16.10
CA MET A 82 -14.05 16.96 -16.30
C MET A 82 -13.23 16.03 -15.41
N ASN A 83 -13.58 15.90 -14.13
CA ASN A 83 -12.70 15.29 -13.13
C ASN A 83 -13.11 13.88 -12.72
N LEU A 84 -14.42 13.57 -12.75
CA LEU A 84 -14.96 12.33 -12.15
C LEU A 84 -15.48 11.32 -13.17
N GLN A 85 -15.51 11.70 -14.46
CA GLN A 85 -16.10 10.86 -15.51
C GLN A 85 -15.36 9.52 -15.69
N SER A 86 -14.05 9.50 -15.53
CA SER A 86 -13.26 8.25 -15.60
C SER A 86 -13.69 7.26 -14.52
N VAL A 87 -13.84 7.73 -13.28
CA VAL A 87 -14.29 6.93 -12.13
C VAL A 87 -15.74 6.49 -12.31
N TYR A 88 -16.62 7.38 -12.79
CA TYR A 88 -18.00 7.05 -13.10
C TYR A 88 -18.11 5.91 -14.13
N VAL A 89 -17.36 5.99 -15.24
CA VAL A 89 -17.33 4.95 -16.29
C VAL A 89 -16.77 3.63 -15.74
N ALA A 90 -15.74 3.68 -14.90
CA ALA A 90 -15.19 2.48 -14.26
C ALA A 90 -16.22 1.81 -13.32
N VAL A 91 -16.88 2.59 -12.46
CA VAL A 91 -17.89 2.09 -11.50
C VAL A 91 -19.11 1.53 -12.22
N THR A 92 -19.62 2.22 -13.24
CA THR A 92 -20.76 1.74 -14.03
C THR A 92 -20.43 0.45 -14.78
N ARG A 93 -19.25 0.35 -15.41
CA ARG A 93 -18.77 -0.89 -16.03
C ARG A 93 -18.68 -2.04 -15.02
N GLN A 94 -18.16 -1.77 -13.83
CA GLN A 94 -18.05 -2.78 -12.77
C GLN A 94 -19.44 -3.25 -12.28
N GLN A 95 -20.38 -2.33 -12.11
CA GLN A 95 -21.75 -2.64 -11.70
C GLN A 95 -22.49 -3.49 -12.74
N ILE A 96 -22.34 -3.18 -14.03
CA ILE A 96 -22.93 -3.97 -15.13
C ILE A 96 -22.34 -5.38 -15.14
N GLN A 97 -21.01 -5.51 -15.04
CA GLN A 97 -20.35 -6.82 -14.98
C GLN A 97 -20.76 -7.64 -13.76
N ALA A 98 -20.85 -7.02 -12.58
CA ALA A 98 -21.32 -7.69 -11.37
C ALA A 98 -22.77 -8.16 -11.50
N GLY A 99 -23.64 -7.36 -12.14
CA GLY A 99 -25.02 -7.73 -12.43
C GLY A 99 -25.14 -8.89 -13.42
N GLN A 100 -24.29 -8.95 -14.44
CA GLN A 100 -24.25 -10.07 -15.40
C GLN A 100 -23.75 -11.36 -14.75
N LYS A 101 -22.67 -11.31 -13.95
CA LYS A 101 -22.18 -12.48 -13.20
C LYS A 101 -23.25 -13.08 -12.28
N ARG A 102 -24.06 -12.22 -11.64
CA ARG A 102 -25.17 -12.65 -10.77
C ARG A 102 -26.30 -13.30 -11.56
N ARG A 103 -26.54 -12.88 -12.81
CA ARG A 103 -27.63 -13.37 -13.67
C ARG A 103 -27.23 -14.62 -14.46
N GLY A 104 -25.96 -14.76 -14.84
CA GLY A 104 -25.41 -15.94 -15.53
C GLY A 104 -25.09 -17.13 -14.61
N SER A 105 -25.25 -16.98 -13.30
CA SER A 105 -25.05 -18.07 -12.31
C SER A 105 -26.35 -18.81 -11.96
N GLY A 106 -27.44 -18.60 -12.70
CA GLY A 106 -28.79 -19.05 -12.34
C GLY A 106 -29.50 -19.97 -13.34
N GLU A 107 -28.87 -20.36 -14.45
CA GLU A 107 -29.50 -21.24 -15.45
C GLU A 107 -28.58 -22.41 -15.83
N THR A 108 -28.34 -23.31 -14.86
CA THR A 108 -28.12 -24.72 -15.18
C THR A 108 -29.45 -25.43 -14.90
N GLN A 109 -30.35 -25.36 -15.88
CA GLN A 109 -31.57 -26.15 -15.89
C GLN A 109 -31.22 -27.64 -16.04
N THR A 110 -31.68 -28.41 -15.05
CA THR A 110 -32.27 -29.75 -15.19
C THR A 110 -31.55 -30.74 -16.12
N SER A 111 -30.79 -31.64 -15.50
CA SER A 111 -30.72 -33.02 -15.97
C SER A 111 -30.83 -33.95 -14.77
N CYS A 112 -31.83 -34.83 -14.84
CA CYS A 112 -32.26 -35.77 -13.81
C CYS A 112 -31.12 -36.63 -13.25
N SER A 113 -31.08 -36.81 -11.93
CA SER A 113 -30.86 -38.15 -11.38
C SER A 113 -31.43 -38.25 -9.96
N THR A 114 -32.40 -39.13 -9.83
CA THR A 114 -33.04 -39.63 -8.62
C THR A 114 -32.07 -40.46 -7.78
N SER A 115 -31.97 -40.20 -6.47
CA SER A 115 -32.12 -41.20 -5.38
C SER A 115 -31.54 -40.67 -4.05
N PRO A 116 -32.25 -40.85 -2.90
CA PRO A 116 -31.72 -40.57 -1.57
C PRO A 116 -31.37 -41.86 -0.81
N GLN A 117 -30.21 -41.95 -0.13
CA GLN A 117 -30.11 -42.81 1.07
C GLN A 117 -28.88 -42.61 1.97
N ARG A 118 -29.20 -42.52 3.28
CA ARG A 118 -28.52 -43.04 4.48
C ARG A 118 -27.10 -42.53 4.83
N THR A 119 -26.90 -41.73 5.88
CA THR A 119 -27.00 -41.94 7.36
C THR A 119 -25.65 -42.29 8.00
N ASP A 120 -25.26 -41.39 8.92
CA ASP A 120 -24.38 -41.48 10.10
C ASP A 120 -22.97 -42.06 10.04
N SER A 121 -22.02 -41.25 10.53
CA SER A 121 -21.10 -41.62 11.61
C SER A 121 -20.48 -40.37 12.24
N GLN A 122 -20.67 -40.20 13.55
CA GLN A 122 -20.12 -39.16 14.41
C GLN A 122 -18.65 -39.42 14.79
N LEU A 123 -17.86 -38.37 15.05
CA LEU A 123 -17.13 -38.11 16.33
C LEU A 123 -15.97 -37.09 16.20
N LEU A 124 -16.17 -35.91 16.82
CA LEU A 124 -15.33 -35.25 17.84
C LEU A 124 -13.78 -35.43 17.84
N ASN A 125 -13.01 -34.36 17.58
CA ASN A 125 -12.16 -33.62 18.57
C ASN A 125 -11.12 -32.67 17.93
N GLN A 126 -11.30 -31.38 18.23
CA GLN A 126 -10.39 -30.24 18.54
C GLN A 126 -8.96 -30.05 17.95
N PRO A 127 -8.48 -28.78 17.87
CA PRO A 127 -7.26 -28.35 17.16
C PRO A 127 -6.04 -28.10 18.06
N GLU A 128 -4.83 -28.27 17.53
CA GLU A 128 -3.57 -27.83 18.18
C GLU A 128 -2.88 -26.71 17.37
N GLN A 129 -2.50 -25.65 18.08
CA GLN A 129 -1.78 -24.45 17.62
C GLN A 129 -0.29 -24.50 18.10
N PRO A 130 0.57 -23.58 17.61
CA PRO A 130 1.99 -23.82 17.32
C PRO A 130 2.95 -23.28 18.39
N ALA A 131 4.22 -23.70 18.34
CA ALA A 131 5.35 -22.94 18.87
C ALA A 131 6.66 -23.32 18.17
N SER A 132 7.43 -22.33 17.71
CA SER A 132 8.85 -22.46 17.41
C SER A 132 9.58 -21.25 17.96
N SER A 133 10.52 -21.49 18.87
CA SER A 133 11.30 -20.51 19.61
C SER A 133 12.77 -20.57 19.21
N THR A 134 13.40 -19.40 19.14
CA THR A 134 14.87 -19.16 19.15
C THR A 134 15.43 -19.25 20.58
N PRO A 135 16.73 -19.57 20.80
CA PRO A 135 17.71 -18.60 21.36
C PRO A 135 19.17 -18.84 20.84
N ALA A 136 20.01 -17.85 20.49
CA ALA A 136 20.79 -16.84 21.25
C ALA A 136 22.10 -17.31 21.95
N LEU A 137 23.24 -16.83 21.40
CA LEU A 137 24.55 -16.38 21.98
C LEU A 137 25.45 -17.30 22.85
N SER A 138 26.73 -17.46 22.43
CA SER A 138 27.96 -16.89 23.06
C SER A 138 29.30 -17.48 22.52
N GLU A 139 30.33 -16.64 22.38
CA GLU A 139 31.80 -16.90 22.19
C GLU A 139 32.48 -17.40 23.50
N PRO A 140 33.77 -17.86 23.61
CA PRO A 140 35.01 -17.23 23.06
C PRO A 140 36.28 -18.11 22.75
N GLU A 141 37.29 -17.45 22.11
CA GLU A 141 38.79 -17.56 22.12
C GLU A 141 39.58 -18.90 21.93
N GLN A 142 40.53 -18.92 20.97
CA GLN A 142 42.02 -18.95 21.16
C GLN A 142 42.83 -19.35 19.88
N GLU A 143 43.97 -18.69 19.66
CA GLU A 143 45.05 -18.90 18.64
C GLU A 143 45.97 -20.11 19.00
N PRO A 144 46.80 -20.70 18.09
CA PRO A 144 48.15 -20.13 17.80
C PRO A 144 48.78 -20.40 16.39
N THR A 145 49.53 -19.40 15.89
CA THR A 145 50.92 -19.40 15.35
C THR A 145 51.34 -20.32 14.18
N GLY A 146 51.93 -19.73 13.11
CA GLY A 146 52.82 -20.46 12.19
C GLY A 146 53.28 -19.79 10.88
N ALA A 147 54.29 -18.91 10.96
CA ALA A 147 55.45 -18.73 10.05
C ALA A 147 55.38 -18.14 8.60
N SER A 148 56.28 -17.15 8.41
CA SER A 148 57.15 -16.85 7.24
C SER A 148 56.70 -15.87 6.13
N GLY A 149 57.42 -14.73 5.98
CA GLY A 149 57.32 -13.73 4.89
C GLY A 149 58.20 -14.05 3.66
N PRO A 150 58.74 -13.07 2.86
CA PRO A 150 58.52 -11.62 2.80
C PRO A 150 58.36 -11.02 1.35
N THR A 151 58.26 -9.69 1.26
CA THR A 151 58.68 -8.78 0.14
C THR A 151 57.71 -8.53 -1.04
N GLN A 152 57.14 -7.32 -1.13
CA GLN A 152 57.55 -6.24 -2.07
C GLN A 152 56.52 -5.10 -2.14
N ARG A 153 57.04 -3.87 -2.04
CA ARG A 153 56.35 -2.59 -2.22
C ARG A 153 56.53 -2.12 -3.67
N PRO A 154 55.48 -1.58 -4.30
CA PRO A 154 55.66 -0.40 -5.17
C PRO A 154 54.64 0.69 -4.79
N GLN A 155 55.07 1.80 -4.19
CA GLN A 155 55.37 3.08 -4.86
C GLN A 155 54.16 3.74 -5.54
N LEU A 156 53.94 4.97 -5.10
CA LEU A 156 52.75 5.81 -5.21
C LEU A 156 52.60 6.41 -6.62
N ALA A 157 51.57 6.04 -7.37
CA ALA A 157 51.20 6.74 -8.60
C ALA A 157 50.04 7.71 -8.33
N LYS A 158 50.35 9.01 -8.32
CA LYS A 158 49.36 10.09 -8.19
C LYS A 158 48.52 10.18 -9.47
N SER A 159 47.28 9.73 -9.43
CA SER A 159 46.29 10.02 -10.48
C SER A 159 45.48 11.28 -10.11
N LYS A 160 45.51 12.30 -10.98
CA LYS A 160 44.69 13.51 -10.88
C LYS A 160 43.21 13.12 -10.95
N ARG A 161 42.47 13.27 -9.84
CA ARG A 161 41.02 13.05 -9.79
C ARG A 161 40.30 14.21 -10.49
N LYS A 162 39.66 13.94 -11.64
CA LYS A 162 38.70 14.88 -12.26
C LYS A 162 37.44 14.93 -11.38
N LYS A 163 36.99 16.13 -11.04
CA LYS A 163 35.75 16.35 -10.27
C LYS A 163 34.55 15.91 -11.13
N PRO A 164 33.58 15.13 -10.62
CA PRO A 164 32.34 14.92 -11.33
C PRO A 164 31.58 16.25 -11.41
N ARG A 165 31.23 16.68 -12.62
CA ARG A 165 30.26 17.76 -12.83
C ARG A 165 28.92 17.27 -12.30
N GLY A 166 28.31 18.05 -11.42
CA GLY A 166 27.02 17.72 -10.81
C GLY A 166 25.91 17.60 -11.84
N LEU A 167 24.92 16.76 -11.53
CA LEU A 167 23.77 16.40 -12.35
C LEU A 167 22.70 17.50 -12.47
N PHE A 168 23.05 18.74 -12.15
CA PHE A 168 22.22 19.90 -12.39
C PHE A 168 23.04 20.89 -13.24
N SER A 169 22.75 20.87 -14.53
CA SER A 169 23.05 21.93 -15.49
C SER A 169 21.71 22.47 -15.98
#